data_AF-A0A374ASH7-F1
#
_entry.id   AF-A0A374ASH7-F1
#
_cell.length_a   1.000
_cell.length_b   1.000
_cell.length_c   1.000
_cell.angle_alpha   90.00
_cell.angle_beta   90.00
_cell.angle_gamma   90.00
#
_symmetry.space_group_name_H-M   'P 1'
#
loop_
_entity.id
_entity.type
_entity.pdbx_description
1 polymer ?
#
loop_
_entity_poly.entity_id
_entity_poly.type
_entity_poly.pdbx_seq_one_letter_code
_entity_poly.pdbx_strand_id
1 'polypeptide(L)'
;MLVGKNFDCYTFTIQTEEEHKMFSTKLKDLRRQAKMSQEKMAEKLRVSRQAVTKWETGAGVPDIENVKAIASLFDISIDELLESEERSRQKGDYLYDSTTEYDIDCGKNYDITFSGAKKVSLCGYKGEKIRVCLASDQIEEIQSVFKVRIDDVRKKIDIDVRRFGNMTEARAKKELDVFIWIPQQYTGEAEISGNTSVLELTRMGAKNIEFSGKTERVLVHDVTGHVEINSNEDMNIVCAGLCGRLDINQLSSTSRLTVPENMEFFAVKKGIGNHIYYEKEGGTAEDFSVKEEEIDDSTNMIELNGMKSELIIEAVPEPEFEV
;
A
#
# COMPACT_ATOMS: atom_id res chain seq x y z
N MET A 1 -14.53 -47.13 11.16
CA MET A 1 -13.63 -47.30 12.32
C MET A 1 -12.58 -46.20 12.19
N LEU A 2 -12.51 -45.33 13.20
CA LEU A 2 -11.63 -44.15 13.29
C LEU A 2 -10.15 -44.51 13.15
N VAL A 3 -9.36 -43.66 12.49
CA VAL A 3 -8.16 -43.06 13.08
C VAL A 3 -8.06 -41.63 12.57
N GLY A 4 -8.08 -40.68 13.51
CA GLY A 4 -7.92 -39.25 13.25
C GLY A 4 -6.59 -38.71 13.77
N LYS A 5 -6.35 -37.46 13.37
CA LYS A 5 -5.46 -36.42 13.92
C LYS A 5 -3.94 -36.55 13.69
N ASN A 6 -3.42 -35.55 12.95
CA ASN A 6 -2.24 -34.74 13.35
C ASN A 6 -2.03 -33.51 12.43
N PHE A 7 -3.08 -32.72 12.15
CA PHE A 7 -2.94 -31.45 11.40
C PHE A 7 -3.20 -30.18 12.24
N ASP A 8 -3.58 -30.32 13.51
CA ASP A 8 -4.00 -29.17 14.35
C ASP A 8 -2.84 -28.48 15.13
N CYS A 9 -1.63 -29.05 15.15
CA CYS A 9 -0.53 -28.56 16.01
C CYS A 9 0.47 -27.64 15.29
N TYR A 10 0.67 -27.81 13.97
CA TYR A 10 1.61 -27.00 13.20
C TYR A 10 1.05 -25.62 12.83
N THR A 11 -0.26 -25.53 12.54
CA THR A 11 -0.95 -24.28 12.20
C THR A 11 -1.04 -23.32 13.40
N PHE A 12 -1.29 -23.85 14.61
CA PHE A 12 -1.35 -23.05 15.84
C PHE A 12 0.01 -22.43 16.21
N THR A 13 1.11 -23.12 15.90
CA THR A 13 2.47 -22.64 16.21
C THR A 13 2.90 -21.51 15.26
N ILE A 14 2.53 -21.60 13.97
CA ILE A 14 2.84 -20.56 12.96
C ILE A 14 2.02 -19.28 13.22
N GLN A 15 0.74 -19.41 13.65
CA GLN A 15 -0.08 -18.25 14.03
C GLN A 15 0.54 -17.45 15.18
N THR A 16 1.10 -18.13 16.20
CA THR A 16 1.74 -17.45 17.34
C THR A 16 3.04 -16.74 17.00
N GLU A 17 3.85 -17.26 16.06
CA GLU A 17 5.11 -16.60 15.68
C GLU A 17 4.89 -15.31 14.84
N GLU A 18 3.82 -15.28 14.03
CA GLU A 18 3.50 -14.13 13.17
C GLU A 18 2.82 -12.98 13.93
N GLU A 19 1.91 -13.29 14.86
CA GLU A 19 1.31 -12.29 15.77
C GLU A 19 2.38 -11.61 16.63
N HIS A 20 3.38 -12.37 17.11
CA HIS A 20 4.49 -11.83 17.89
C HIS A 20 5.35 -10.87 17.08
N LYS A 21 5.60 -11.14 15.79
CA LYS A 21 6.44 -10.29 14.94
C LYS A 21 5.80 -8.92 14.67
N MET A 22 4.48 -8.89 14.50
CA MET A 22 3.72 -7.67 14.26
C MET A 22 3.65 -6.78 15.52
N PHE A 23 3.36 -7.37 16.68
CA PHE A 23 3.42 -6.69 17.98
C PHE A 23 4.81 -6.08 18.26
N SER A 24 5.88 -6.85 17.99
CA SER A 24 7.26 -6.44 18.23
C SER A 24 7.64 -5.17 17.47
N THR A 25 7.20 -5.08 16.22
CA THR A 25 7.49 -3.95 15.33
C THR A 25 6.73 -2.71 15.80
N LYS A 26 5.41 -2.86 16.03
CA LYS A 26 4.55 -1.77 16.51
C LYS A 26 5.02 -1.19 17.85
N LEU A 27 5.40 -2.05 18.80
CA LEU A 27 5.94 -1.61 20.09
C LEU A 27 7.22 -0.77 19.93
N LYS A 28 8.11 -1.19 19.01
CA LYS A 28 9.36 -0.48 18.71
C LYS A 28 9.07 0.90 18.10
N ASP A 29 8.05 1.00 17.25
CA ASP A 29 7.69 2.25 16.58
C ASP A 29 7.02 3.23 17.53
N LEU A 30 6.08 2.79 18.37
CA LEU A 30 5.50 3.60 19.46
C LEU A 30 6.61 4.18 20.37
N ARG A 31 7.60 3.36 20.73
CA ARG A 31 8.75 3.83 21.52
C ARG A 31 9.55 4.90 20.79
N ARG A 32 9.80 4.73 19.49
CA ARG A 32 10.56 5.68 18.66
C ARG A 32 9.80 7.00 18.48
N GLN A 33 8.50 6.95 18.22
CA GLN A 33 7.63 8.13 18.12
C GLN A 33 7.62 8.93 19.43
N ALA A 34 7.58 8.23 20.56
CA ALA A 34 7.70 8.85 21.89
C ALA A 34 9.14 9.29 22.25
N LYS A 35 10.10 9.16 21.33
CA LYS A 35 11.53 9.51 21.50
C LYS A 35 12.15 8.89 22.75
N MET A 36 11.81 7.64 23.05
CA MET A 36 12.31 6.90 24.22
C MET A 36 13.39 5.88 23.84
N SER A 37 14.39 5.71 24.71
CA SER A 37 15.31 4.57 24.65
C SER A 37 14.63 3.31 25.21
N GLN A 38 15.13 2.12 24.87
CA GLN A 38 14.65 0.86 25.47
C GLN A 38 14.78 0.89 27.01
N GLU A 39 15.85 1.50 27.53
CA GLU A 39 16.06 1.70 28.97
C GLU A 39 14.93 2.55 29.59
N LYS A 40 14.62 3.69 28.97
CA LYS A 40 13.60 4.62 29.45
C LYS A 40 12.19 4.01 29.41
N MET A 41 11.91 3.20 28.39
CA MET A 41 10.63 2.46 28.33
C MET A 41 10.56 1.40 29.42
N ALA A 42 11.65 0.65 29.65
CA ALA A 42 11.72 -0.36 30.70
C ALA A 42 11.53 0.24 32.10
N GLU A 43 12.15 1.39 32.38
CA GLU A 43 11.96 2.15 33.62
C GLU A 43 10.50 2.54 33.83
N LYS A 44 9.85 3.09 32.80
CA LYS A 44 8.43 3.49 32.87
C LYS A 44 7.48 2.32 33.08
N LEU A 45 7.76 1.18 32.45
CA LEU A 45 6.98 -0.05 32.59
C LEU A 45 7.35 -0.88 33.84
N ARG A 46 8.37 -0.46 34.60
CA ARG A 46 8.92 -1.18 35.76
C ARG A 46 9.35 -2.62 35.43
N VAL A 47 9.93 -2.81 34.26
CA VAL A 47 10.49 -4.09 33.80
C VAL A 47 11.98 -3.96 33.51
N SER A 48 12.65 -5.09 33.27
CA SER A 48 14.05 -5.06 32.85
C SER A 48 14.18 -4.59 31.40
N ARG A 49 15.27 -3.88 31.08
CA ARG A 49 15.61 -3.53 29.70
C ARG A 49 15.66 -4.77 28.78
N GLN A 50 16.11 -5.90 29.29
CA GLN A 50 16.13 -7.17 28.55
C GLN A 50 14.74 -7.66 28.17
N ALA A 51 13.73 -7.45 29.02
CA ALA A 51 12.34 -7.79 28.70
C ALA A 51 11.86 -6.97 27.49
N VAL A 52 12.10 -5.65 27.52
CA VAL A 52 11.81 -4.75 26.39
C VAL A 52 12.54 -5.20 25.11
N THR A 53 13.82 -5.55 25.20
CA THR A 53 14.56 -6.05 24.03
C THR A 53 13.94 -7.33 23.46
N LYS A 54 13.51 -8.27 24.31
CA LYS A 54 12.85 -9.50 23.87
C LYS A 54 11.52 -9.21 23.18
N TRP A 55 10.73 -8.29 23.72
CA TRP A 55 9.46 -7.88 23.13
C TRP A 55 9.63 -7.19 21.78
N GLU A 56 10.64 -6.31 21.62
CA GLU A 56 10.90 -5.63 20.35
C GLU A 56 11.57 -6.52 19.28
N THR A 57 12.09 -7.68 19.67
CA THR A 57 12.77 -8.63 18.75
C THR A 57 11.94 -9.86 18.44
N GLY A 58 10.73 -9.97 19.00
CA GLY A 58 9.87 -11.16 18.88
C GLY A 58 10.39 -12.38 19.64
N ALA A 59 11.46 -12.24 20.42
CA ALA A 59 12.05 -13.33 21.21
C ALA A 59 11.29 -13.62 22.51
N GLY A 60 10.20 -12.89 22.78
CA GLY A 60 9.28 -13.11 23.88
C GLY A 60 8.10 -12.15 23.84
N VAL A 61 7.05 -12.48 24.58
CA VAL A 61 5.78 -11.73 24.61
C VAL A 61 5.58 -11.13 26.00
N PRO A 62 5.09 -9.89 26.11
CA PRO A 62 4.65 -9.37 27.40
C PRO A 62 3.43 -10.14 27.90
N ASP A 63 3.34 -10.31 29.23
CA ASP A 63 2.10 -10.80 29.85
C ASP A 63 0.99 -9.75 29.79
N ILE A 64 -0.23 -10.13 30.17
CA ILE A 64 -1.41 -9.27 30.06
C ILE A 64 -1.31 -7.98 30.88
N GLU A 65 -0.59 -7.99 32.00
CA GLU A 65 -0.40 -6.80 32.83
C GLU A 65 0.58 -5.82 32.16
N ASN A 66 1.64 -6.36 31.54
CA ASN A 66 2.56 -5.57 30.74
C ASN A 66 1.91 -5.04 29.46
N VAL A 67 1.04 -5.81 28.80
CA VAL A 67 0.26 -5.33 27.64
C VAL A 67 -0.62 -4.13 28.04
N LYS A 68 -1.34 -4.21 29.16
CA LYS A 68 -2.14 -3.08 29.69
C LYS A 68 -1.27 -1.86 30.02
N ALA A 69 -0.10 -2.09 30.62
CA ALA A 69 0.81 -1.02 30.99
C ALA A 69 1.42 -0.33 29.75
N ILE A 70 1.74 -1.09 28.70
CA ILE A 70 2.19 -0.57 27.41
C ILE A 70 1.09 0.27 26.77
N ALA A 71 -0.14 -0.25 26.68
CA ALA A 71 -1.27 0.48 26.12
C ALA A 71 -1.49 1.82 26.86
N SER A 72 -1.46 1.79 28.19
CA SER A 72 -1.58 2.99 29.02
C SER A 72 -0.41 3.96 28.89
N LEU A 73 0.82 3.47 28.67
CA LEU A 73 2.01 4.28 28.52
C LEU A 73 1.97 5.12 27.22
N PHE A 74 1.40 4.56 26.16
CA PHE A 74 1.30 5.19 24.84
C PHE A 74 -0.07 5.82 24.57
N ASP A 75 -0.99 5.77 25.53
CA ASP A 75 -2.35 6.32 25.43
C ASP A 75 -3.15 5.73 24.25
N ILE A 76 -3.01 4.42 24.05
CA ILE A 76 -3.73 3.65 23.02
C ILE A 76 -4.57 2.56 23.67
N SER A 77 -5.57 2.05 22.94
CA SER A 77 -6.35 0.90 23.42
C SER A 77 -5.54 -0.40 23.34
N ILE A 78 -5.91 -1.42 24.13
CA ILE A 78 -5.29 -2.75 24.02
C ILE A 78 -5.54 -3.34 22.62
N ASP A 79 -6.76 -3.14 22.09
CA ASP A 79 -7.09 -3.58 20.74
C ASP A 79 -6.17 -2.89 19.73
N GLU A 80 -5.99 -1.58 19.82
CA GLU A 80 -5.06 -0.85 18.97
C GLU A 80 -3.61 -1.31 19.13
N LEU A 81 -3.14 -1.61 20.34
CA LEU A 81 -1.79 -2.15 20.57
C LEU A 81 -1.58 -3.52 19.91
N LEU A 82 -2.64 -4.33 19.83
CA LEU A 82 -2.62 -5.69 19.27
C LEU A 82 -3.04 -5.75 17.79
N GLU A 83 -3.71 -4.71 17.29
CA GLU A 83 -4.15 -4.59 15.90
C GLU A 83 -2.97 -4.36 14.97
N SER A 84 -3.01 -4.99 13.80
CA SER A 84 -2.11 -4.64 12.70
C SER A 84 -2.31 -3.16 12.33
N GLU A 85 -1.24 -2.47 11.91
CA GLU A 85 -1.33 -1.09 11.40
C GLU A 85 -2.39 -0.91 10.30
N GLU A 86 -2.82 -2.02 9.68
CA GLU A 86 -3.84 -2.05 8.63
C GLU A 86 -5.26 -1.76 9.16
N ARG A 87 -5.54 -2.03 10.45
CA ARG A 87 -6.82 -1.69 11.07
C ARG A 87 -6.84 -0.30 11.71
N SER A 88 -5.70 0.17 12.22
CA SER A 88 -5.65 1.44 12.97
C SER A 88 -5.81 2.68 12.09
N ARG A 89 -5.46 2.62 10.79
CA ARG A 89 -5.62 3.76 9.85
C ARG A 89 -7.07 4.09 9.46
N GLN A 90 -8.07 3.36 9.95
CA GLN A 90 -9.45 3.53 9.48
C GLN A 90 -10.40 4.10 10.52
N LYS A 91 -10.26 3.78 11.81
CA LYS A 91 -11.33 4.04 12.78
C LYS A 91 -11.27 5.41 13.47
N GLY A 92 -10.30 6.26 13.11
CA GLY A 92 -10.08 7.56 13.77
C GLY A 92 -9.89 8.77 12.84
N ASP A 93 -9.72 8.57 11.53
CA ASP A 93 -9.25 9.64 10.64
C ASP A 93 -10.37 10.33 9.84
N TYR A 94 -11.56 9.73 9.73
CA TYR A 94 -12.68 10.27 8.95
C TYR A 94 -13.98 10.34 9.76
N LEU A 95 -14.80 11.37 9.52
CA LEU A 95 -16.12 11.51 10.15
C LEU A 95 -17.13 10.45 9.67
N TYR A 96 -17.04 10.03 8.41
CA TYR A 96 -18.01 9.12 7.79
C TYR A 96 -17.32 8.01 6.99
N ASP A 97 -17.67 6.76 7.26
CA ASP A 97 -17.12 5.61 6.55
C ASP A 97 -18.16 4.52 6.26
N SER A 98 -17.80 3.62 5.34
CA SER A 98 -18.57 2.43 4.99
C SER A 98 -17.63 1.33 4.52
N THR A 99 -17.55 0.26 5.32
CA THR A 99 -16.68 -0.89 5.03
C THR A 99 -17.47 -2.11 4.56
N THR A 100 -17.04 -2.71 3.45
CA THR A 100 -17.52 -4.00 2.94
C THR A 100 -16.39 -5.01 2.99
N GLU A 101 -16.62 -6.17 3.60
CA GLU A 101 -15.66 -7.28 3.66
C GLU A 101 -16.14 -8.48 2.85
N TYR A 102 -15.21 -9.23 2.26
CA TYR A 102 -15.49 -10.47 1.53
C TYR A 102 -14.40 -11.51 1.76
N ASP A 103 -14.76 -12.72 2.22
CA ASP A 103 -13.81 -13.81 2.46
C ASP A 103 -13.27 -14.41 1.15
N ILE A 104 -11.97 -14.70 1.12
CA ILE A 104 -11.25 -15.30 -0.01
C ILE A 104 -10.43 -16.50 0.47
N ASP A 105 -10.57 -17.62 -0.22
CA ASP A 105 -9.99 -18.92 0.14
C ASP A 105 -9.00 -19.47 -0.90
N CYS A 106 -8.86 -18.79 -2.04
CA CYS A 106 -8.01 -19.23 -3.14
C CYS A 106 -7.48 -18.04 -3.95
N GLY A 107 -6.48 -18.28 -4.80
CA GLY A 107 -5.88 -17.24 -5.64
C GLY A 107 -6.87 -16.63 -6.66
N LYS A 108 -6.89 -15.30 -6.76
CA LYS A 108 -7.77 -14.51 -7.62
C LYS A 108 -7.02 -13.40 -8.35
N ASN A 109 -7.55 -13.03 -9.51
CA ASN A 109 -7.29 -11.76 -10.16
C ASN A 109 -8.38 -10.77 -9.73
N TYR A 110 -8.06 -9.49 -9.66
CA TYR A 110 -8.98 -8.44 -9.23
C TYR A 110 -9.22 -7.46 -10.36
N ASP A 111 -10.48 -7.11 -10.59
CA ASP A 111 -10.87 -6.00 -11.46
C ASP A 111 -11.65 -5.01 -10.60
N ILE A 112 -11.10 -3.81 -10.50
CA ILE A 112 -11.54 -2.78 -9.57
C ILE A 112 -12.00 -1.59 -10.41
N THR A 113 -13.30 -1.34 -10.42
CA THR A 113 -13.87 -0.18 -11.08
C THR A 113 -14.43 0.80 -10.06
N PHE A 114 -14.14 2.09 -10.24
CA PHE A 114 -14.73 3.13 -9.39
C PHE A 114 -15.09 4.37 -10.20
N SER A 115 -16.17 5.01 -9.79
CA SER A 115 -16.78 6.11 -10.54
C SER A 115 -16.33 7.49 -10.05
N GLY A 116 -15.01 7.72 -9.98
CA GLY A 116 -14.41 8.95 -9.47
C GLY A 116 -14.20 8.93 -7.96
N ALA A 117 -12.98 9.25 -7.52
CA ALA A 117 -12.61 9.34 -6.11
C ALA A 117 -11.46 10.35 -5.95
N LYS A 118 -11.36 11.03 -4.81
CA LYS A 118 -10.21 11.88 -4.49
C LYS A 118 -8.94 11.05 -4.40
N LYS A 119 -9.01 9.96 -3.63
CA LYS A 119 -7.92 8.99 -3.47
C LYS A 119 -8.43 7.57 -3.66
N VAL A 120 -7.62 6.73 -4.31
CA VAL A 120 -7.79 5.27 -4.33
C VAL A 120 -6.51 4.62 -3.85
N SER A 121 -6.60 3.88 -2.75
CA SER A 121 -5.47 3.17 -2.14
C SER A 121 -5.69 1.67 -2.23
N LEU A 122 -4.77 0.96 -2.88
CA LEU A 122 -4.72 -0.49 -2.95
C LEU A 122 -3.56 -0.98 -2.09
N CYS A 123 -3.89 -1.66 -0.99
CA CYS A 123 -2.92 -2.14 -0.03
C CYS A 123 -2.90 -3.66 0.03
N GLY A 124 -1.74 -4.26 -0.17
CA GLY A 124 -1.55 -5.68 0.09
C GLY A 124 -1.39 -5.92 1.59
N TYR A 125 -1.93 -7.02 2.08
CA TYR A 125 -1.79 -7.39 3.48
C TYR A 125 -1.88 -8.90 3.69
N LYS A 126 -1.51 -9.37 4.88
CA LYS A 126 -1.70 -10.76 5.29
C LYS A 126 -3.07 -10.90 5.96
N GLY A 127 -3.99 -11.60 5.31
CA GLY A 127 -5.31 -11.89 5.89
C GLY A 127 -6.15 -12.77 4.97
N GLU A 128 -7.42 -12.95 5.27
CA GLU A 128 -8.30 -13.87 4.52
C GLU A 128 -9.50 -13.16 3.88
N LYS A 129 -9.53 -11.83 3.97
CA LYS A 129 -10.66 -11.02 3.50
C LYS A 129 -10.20 -9.90 2.58
N ILE A 130 -10.96 -9.65 1.53
CA ILE A 130 -10.91 -8.36 0.87
C ILE A 130 -11.67 -7.37 1.76
N ARG A 131 -11.13 -6.17 1.94
CA ARG A 131 -11.84 -5.08 2.61
C ARG A 131 -11.88 -3.89 1.70
N VAL A 132 -13.06 -3.32 1.50
CA VAL A 132 -13.27 -2.08 0.75
C VAL A 132 -13.89 -1.07 1.70
N CYS A 133 -13.14 -0.04 2.07
CA CYS A 133 -13.64 1.08 2.87
C CYS A 133 -13.83 2.30 1.98
N LEU A 134 -15.00 2.90 2.07
CA LEU A 134 -15.29 4.22 1.54
C LEU A 134 -15.25 5.19 2.71
N ALA A 135 -14.53 6.30 2.61
CA ALA A 135 -14.40 7.27 3.68
C ALA A 135 -14.50 8.72 3.18
N SER A 136 -15.03 9.62 4.03
CA SER A 136 -15.15 11.04 3.75
C SER A 136 -15.41 11.85 5.03
N ASP A 137 -14.97 13.11 5.07
CA ASP A 137 -15.38 14.08 6.09
C ASP A 137 -16.59 14.91 5.69
N GLN A 138 -17.00 14.87 4.42
CA GLN A 138 -17.99 15.77 3.83
C GLN A 138 -19.23 15.04 3.25
N ILE A 139 -19.27 13.72 3.37
CA ILE A 139 -20.36 12.88 2.85
C ILE A 139 -20.94 12.06 4.00
N GLU A 140 -21.84 12.67 4.77
CA GLU A 140 -22.55 12.00 5.88
C GLU A 140 -23.35 10.79 5.38
N GLU A 141 -23.99 10.93 4.22
CA GLU A 141 -24.83 9.91 3.61
C GLU A 141 -24.06 8.82 2.83
N ILE A 142 -22.78 8.56 3.14
CA ILE A 142 -21.86 7.73 2.33
C ILE A 142 -22.45 6.37 1.92
N GLN A 143 -23.10 5.67 2.85
CA GLN A 143 -23.75 4.36 2.62
C GLN A 143 -24.97 4.44 1.70
N SER A 144 -25.61 5.61 1.61
CA SER A 144 -26.79 5.84 0.78
C SER A 144 -26.43 6.26 -0.64
N VAL A 145 -25.31 6.98 -0.80
CA VAL A 145 -24.88 7.55 -2.10
C VAL A 145 -23.78 6.75 -2.78
N PHE A 146 -23.13 5.83 -2.07
CA PHE A 146 -22.21 4.85 -2.64
C PHE A 146 -22.61 3.42 -2.28
N LYS A 147 -22.39 2.48 -3.19
CA LYS A 147 -22.43 1.05 -2.88
C LYS A 147 -21.22 0.36 -3.47
N VAL A 148 -20.61 -0.49 -2.66
CA VAL A 148 -19.59 -1.45 -3.09
C VAL A 148 -20.31 -2.73 -3.51
N ARG A 149 -20.01 -3.22 -4.70
CA ARG A 149 -20.40 -4.55 -5.16
C ARG A 149 -19.15 -5.40 -5.32
N ILE A 150 -19.18 -6.62 -4.78
CA ILE A 150 -18.12 -7.61 -4.93
C ILE A 150 -18.74 -8.85 -5.56
N ASP A 151 -18.35 -9.16 -6.79
CA ASP A 151 -18.78 -10.35 -7.51
C ASP A 151 -17.59 -11.33 -7.63
N ASP A 152 -17.67 -12.48 -6.95
CA ASP A 152 -16.67 -13.55 -7.08
C ASP A 152 -17.04 -14.51 -8.21
N VAL A 153 -16.20 -14.52 -9.26
CA VAL A 153 -16.36 -15.36 -10.44
C VAL A 153 -15.11 -16.21 -10.67
N ARG A 154 -15.14 -17.45 -10.16
CA ARG A 154 -14.10 -18.49 -10.36
C ARG A 154 -12.70 -18.03 -9.93
N LYS A 155 -11.95 -17.42 -10.86
CA LYS A 155 -10.56 -16.96 -10.70
C LYS A 155 -10.45 -15.43 -10.63
N LYS A 156 -11.57 -14.72 -10.71
CA LYS A 156 -11.62 -13.26 -10.76
C LYS A 156 -12.60 -12.75 -9.70
N ILE A 157 -12.28 -11.63 -9.07
CA ILE A 157 -13.20 -10.89 -8.22
C ILE A 157 -13.37 -9.50 -8.84
N ASP A 158 -14.60 -9.15 -9.17
CA ASP A 158 -14.97 -7.82 -9.66
C ASP A 158 -15.42 -6.97 -8.47
N ILE A 159 -14.72 -5.87 -8.22
CA ILE A 159 -15.02 -4.88 -7.18
C ILE A 159 -15.49 -3.60 -7.88
N ASP A 160 -16.72 -3.18 -7.62
CA ASP A 160 -17.32 -2.02 -8.27
C ASP A 160 -17.86 -1.02 -7.24
N VAL A 161 -17.29 0.18 -7.21
CA VAL A 161 -17.71 1.30 -6.37
C VAL A 161 -18.61 2.24 -7.17
N ARG A 162 -19.93 2.12 -6.93
CA ARG A 162 -20.98 2.82 -7.68
C ARG A 162 -21.53 4.02 -6.93
N ARG A 163 -21.76 5.10 -7.66
CA ARG A 163 -22.49 6.29 -7.21
C ARG A 163 -24.01 6.12 -7.40
N PHE A 164 -24.79 6.67 -6.49
CA PHE A 164 -26.26 6.69 -6.54
C PHE A 164 -26.82 8.07 -6.20
N GLY A 165 -28.12 8.25 -6.47
CA GLY A 165 -28.83 9.49 -6.19
C GLY A 165 -28.23 10.68 -6.95
N ASN A 166 -27.99 11.77 -6.23
CA ASN A 166 -27.46 13.01 -6.81
C ASN A 166 -25.92 13.14 -6.69
N MET A 167 -25.21 12.04 -6.40
CA MET A 167 -23.76 12.06 -6.27
C MET A 167 -23.08 12.24 -7.64
N THR A 168 -22.39 13.37 -7.82
CA THR A 168 -21.66 13.70 -9.05
C THR A 168 -20.23 13.18 -9.01
N GLU A 169 -19.56 13.10 -10.18
CA GLU A 169 -18.15 12.71 -10.25
C GLU A 169 -17.25 13.75 -9.60
N ALA A 170 -17.57 15.02 -9.84
CA ALA A 170 -16.80 16.13 -9.31
C ALA A 170 -16.81 16.14 -7.77
N ARG A 171 -17.97 15.87 -7.14
CA ARG A 171 -18.05 15.74 -5.68
C ARG A 171 -17.26 14.52 -5.19
N ALA A 172 -17.43 13.36 -5.84
CA ALA A 172 -16.69 12.15 -5.45
C ALA A 172 -15.16 12.33 -5.56
N LYS A 173 -14.68 12.95 -6.65
CA LYS A 173 -13.25 13.30 -6.84
C LYS A 173 -12.70 14.29 -5.83
N LYS A 174 -13.56 15.03 -5.14
CA LYS A 174 -13.13 16.02 -4.16
C LYS A 174 -13.19 15.50 -2.73
N GLU A 175 -14.10 14.57 -2.45
CA GLU A 175 -14.49 14.26 -1.07
C GLU A 175 -14.45 12.77 -0.71
N LEU A 176 -14.32 11.84 -1.68
CA LEU A 176 -14.33 10.40 -1.41
C LEU A 176 -12.92 9.81 -1.46
N ASP A 177 -12.50 9.17 -0.38
CA ASP A 177 -11.34 8.30 -0.35
C ASP A 177 -11.78 6.83 -0.35
N VAL A 178 -11.18 6.02 -1.23
CA VAL A 178 -11.46 4.59 -1.37
C VAL A 178 -10.23 3.81 -0.98
N PHE A 179 -10.38 2.91 -0.02
CA PHE A 179 -9.30 2.06 0.45
C PHE A 179 -9.66 0.59 0.24
N ILE A 180 -8.74 -0.16 -0.36
CA ILE A 180 -8.93 -1.56 -0.71
C ILE A 180 -7.77 -2.35 -0.16
N TRP A 181 -8.04 -3.26 0.77
CA TRP A 181 -7.06 -4.19 1.30
C TRP A 181 -7.25 -5.57 0.67
N ILE A 182 -6.18 -6.07 0.06
CA ILE A 182 -6.17 -7.36 -0.62
C ILE A 182 -5.21 -8.33 0.07
N PRO A 183 -5.66 -9.55 0.41
CA PRO A 183 -4.79 -10.64 0.84
C PRO A 183 -3.71 -11.00 -0.17
N GLN A 184 -2.47 -10.61 0.10
CA GLN A 184 -1.37 -10.74 -0.87
C GLN A 184 -1.09 -12.19 -1.28
N GLN A 185 -1.32 -13.17 -0.41
CA GLN A 185 -1.08 -14.57 -0.70
C GLN A 185 -2.05 -15.17 -1.72
N TYR A 186 -3.15 -14.45 -2.01
CA TYR A 186 -4.15 -14.86 -2.98
C TYR A 186 -4.13 -13.97 -4.23
N THR A 187 -3.17 -13.07 -4.37
CA THR A 187 -3.14 -12.10 -5.49
C THR A 187 -2.45 -12.66 -6.72
N GLY A 188 -3.18 -12.75 -7.83
CA GLY A 188 -2.63 -13.01 -9.15
C GLY A 188 -2.29 -11.73 -9.89
N GLU A 189 -3.31 -11.04 -10.39
CA GLU A 189 -3.23 -9.77 -11.12
C GLU A 189 -4.27 -8.78 -10.56
N ALA A 190 -4.03 -7.48 -10.70
CA ALA A 190 -4.98 -6.44 -10.33
C ALA A 190 -5.13 -5.41 -11.46
N GLU A 191 -6.35 -5.18 -11.91
CA GLU A 191 -6.71 -4.15 -12.88
C GLU A 191 -7.58 -3.10 -12.16
N ILE A 192 -7.22 -1.84 -12.31
CA ILE A 192 -7.84 -0.71 -11.60
C ILE A 192 -8.28 0.31 -12.65
N SER A 193 -9.58 0.54 -12.77
CA SER A 193 -10.16 1.45 -13.76
C SER A 193 -11.00 2.54 -13.10
N GLY A 194 -10.65 3.80 -13.37
CA GLY A 194 -11.37 4.96 -12.85
C GLY A 194 -10.51 6.21 -12.74
N ASN A 195 -11.15 7.36 -12.50
CA ASN A 195 -10.44 8.63 -12.40
C ASN A 195 -10.22 9.01 -10.93
N THR A 196 -8.98 9.25 -10.51
CA THR A 196 -8.65 9.67 -9.14
C THR A 196 -7.54 10.69 -9.08
N SER A 197 -7.59 11.67 -8.17
CA SER A 197 -6.48 12.61 -8.03
C SER A 197 -5.23 11.93 -7.49
N VAL A 198 -5.39 10.96 -6.56
CA VAL A 198 -4.28 10.22 -5.94
C VAL A 198 -4.51 8.71 -6.06
N LEU A 199 -3.59 8.01 -6.74
CA LEU A 199 -3.50 6.56 -6.73
C LEU A 199 -2.38 6.12 -5.77
N GLU A 200 -2.68 5.22 -4.85
CA GLU A 200 -1.67 4.62 -3.98
C GLU A 200 -1.65 3.10 -4.12
N LEU A 201 -0.47 2.55 -4.37
CA LEU A 201 -0.19 1.12 -4.37
C LEU A 201 0.83 0.86 -3.26
N THR A 202 0.44 0.10 -2.23
CA THR A 202 1.28 -0.09 -1.04
C THR A 202 1.34 -1.56 -0.64
N ARG A 203 2.55 -2.09 -0.42
CA ARG A 203 2.77 -3.47 0.06
C ARG A 203 2.08 -4.53 -0.81
N MET A 204 1.98 -4.27 -2.12
CA MET A 204 1.30 -5.13 -3.07
C MET A 204 2.29 -6.06 -3.78
N GLY A 205 2.04 -7.36 -3.76
CA GLY A 205 2.71 -8.34 -4.60
C GLY A 205 1.73 -8.94 -5.60
N ALA A 206 1.98 -8.75 -6.90
CA ALA A 206 1.17 -9.34 -7.97
C ALA A 206 2.02 -9.60 -9.21
N LYS A 207 1.54 -10.39 -10.16
CA LYS A 207 2.20 -10.54 -11.46
C LYS A 207 2.11 -9.26 -12.28
N ASN A 208 0.91 -8.70 -12.34
CA ASN A 208 0.61 -7.43 -13.00
C ASN A 208 -0.33 -6.59 -12.13
N ILE A 209 -0.09 -5.28 -12.07
CA ILE A 209 -0.93 -4.27 -11.45
C ILE A 209 -1.11 -3.16 -12.47
N GLU A 210 -2.29 -3.08 -13.07
CA GLU A 210 -2.59 -2.09 -14.10
C GLU A 210 -3.54 -1.03 -13.55
N PHE A 211 -3.23 0.24 -13.79
CA PHE A 211 -4.15 1.35 -13.60
C PHE A 211 -4.48 2.01 -14.93
N SER A 212 -5.77 2.18 -15.21
CA SER A 212 -6.29 2.84 -16.40
C SER A 212 -7.25 3.97 -16.01
N GLY A 213 -6.81 5.22 -16.21
CA GLY A 213 -7.60 6.39 -15.87
C GLY A 213 -6.80 7.69 -15.75
N LYS A 214 -7.47 8.76 -15.34
CA LYS A 214 -6.81 10.04 -15.05
C LYS A 214 -6.32 10.07 -13.61
N THR A 215 -5.06 10.48 -13.40
CA THR A 215 -4.51 10.75 -12.08
C THR A 215 -3.44 11.83 -12.09
N GLU A 216 -3.31 12.57 -10.98
CA GLU A 216 -2.36 13.67 -10.83
C GLU A 216 -1.14 13.23 -10.00
N ARG A 217 -1.35 12.29 -9.07
CA ARG A 217 -0.31 11.77 -8.19
C ARG A 217 -0.41 10.26 -8.05
N VAL A 218 0.72 9.57 -8.17
CA VAL A 218 0.83 8.13 -7.95
C VAL A 218 1.88 7.83 -6.90
N LEU A 219 1.53 7.02 -5.91
CA LEU A 219 2.45 6.53 -4.88
C LEU A 219 2.62 5.02 -5.06
N VAL A 220 3.85 4.56 -5.24
CA VAL A 220 4.23 3.15 -5.31
C VAL A 220 5.18 2.86 -4.16
N HIS A 221 4.73 2.08 -3.18
CA HIS A 221 5.50 1.78 -1.97
C HIS A 221 5.52 0.28 -1.66
N ASP A 222 6.71 -0.31 -1.57
CA ASP A 222 6.90 -1.76 -1.35
C ASP A 222 6.06 -2.64 -2.29
N VAL A 223 6.15 -2.39 -3.60
CA VAL A 223 5.41 -3.12 -4.63
C VAL A 223 6.33 -4.09 -5.36
N THR A 224 5.86 -5.33 -5.57
CA THR A 224 6.55 -6.37 -6.34
C THR A 224 5.71 -6.80 -7.52
N GLY A 225 6.32 -6.87 -8.71
CA GLY A 225 5.64 -7.26 -9.95
C GLY A 225 5.84 -6.28 -11.09
N HIS A 226 4.96 -6.38 -12.08
CA HIS A 226 4.85 -5.39 -13.16
C HIS A 226 3.71 -4.42 -12.83
N VAL A 227 4.03 -3.14 -12.72
CA VAL A 227 3.07 -2.05 -12.53
C VAL A 227 2.94 -1.30 -13.85
N GLU A 228 1.73 -1.16 -14.37
CA GLU A 228 1.44 -0.38 -15.57
C GLU A 228 0.51 0.78 -15.23
N ILE A 229 0.92 2.01 -15.54
CA ILE A 229 0.12 3.22 -15.33
C ILE A 229 -0.23 3.80 -16.70
N ASN A 230 -1.50 3.66 -17.08
CA ASN A 230 -2.08 4.20 -18.30
C ASN A 230 -2.80 5.51 -18.00
N SER A 231 -2.12 6.65 -18.24
CA SER A 231 -2.71 7.98 -18.02
C SER A 231 -2.23 9.01 -19.04
N ASN A 232 -3.13 9.88 -19.47
CA ASN A 232 -2.84 11.00 -20.39
C ASN A 232 -2.77 12.35 -19.67
N GLU A 233 -2.61 12.35 -18.34
CA GLU A 233 -2.40 13.55 -17.53
C GLU A 233 -0.93 13.64 -17.13
N ASP A 234 -0.49 14.86 -16.80
CA ASP A 234 0.79 15.09 -16.16
C ASP A 234 0.74 14.49 -14.74
N MET A 235 1.70 13.64 -14.40
CA MET A 235 1.71 12.92 -13.12
C MET A 235 2.94 13.27 -12.27
N ASN A 236 2.73 13.38 -10.96
CA ASN A 236 3.79 13.29 -9.97
C ASN A 236 3.80 11.89 -9.37
N ILE A 237 4.80 11.09 -9.72
CA ILE A 237 4.94 9.70 -9.32
C ILE A 237 6.04 9.62 -8.26
N VAL A 238 5.75 8.99 -7.13
CA VAL A 238 6.74 8.66 -6.10
C VAL A 238 6.84 7.15 -6.00
N CYS A 239 8.03 6.60 -6.22
CA CYS A 239 8.28 5.17 -6.18
C CYS A 239 9.38 4.88 -5.16
N ALA A 240 9.02 4.32 -4.00
CA ALA A 240 9.98 3.89 -2.99
C ALA A 240 9.72 2.43 -2.62
N GLY A 241 10.59 1.55 -3.12
CA GLY A 241 10.42 0.11 -2.95
C GLY A 241 9.62 -0.48 -4.10
N LEU A 242 10.26 -0.61 -5.25
CA LEU A 242 9.81 -1.47 -6.34
C LEU A 242 10.76 -2.67 -6.44
N CYS A 243 10.18 -3.84 -6.67
CA CYS A 243 10.89 -5.05 -7.09
C CYS A 243 10.23 -5.57 -8.36
N GLY A 244 10.70 -5.13 -9.52
CA GLY A 244 10.16 -5.48 -10.83
C GLY A 244 10.12 -4.31 -11.80
N ARG A 245 8.97 -4.08 -12.43
CA ARG A 245 8.84 -3.16 -13.56
C ARG A 245 7.76 -2.11 -13.31
N LEU A 246 8.03 -0.87 -13.71
CA LEU A 246 7.09 0.24 -13.72
C LEU A 246 7.00 0.83 -15.13
N ASP A 247 5.87 0.60 -15.79
CA ASP A 247 5.59 1.14 -17.11
C ASP A 247 4.67 2.35 -16.99
N ILE A 248 5.11 3.47 -17.56
CA ILE A 248 4.40 4.74 -17.62
C ILE A 248 3.99 4.96 -19.07
N ASN A 249 2.70 4.74 -19.36
CA ASN A 249 2.12 4.82 -20.69
C ASN A 249 1.34 6.13 -20.84
N GLN A 250 1.85 7.06 -21.66
CA GLN A 250 1.27 8.41 -21.76
C GLN A 250 1.21 8.93 -23.20
N LEU A 251 0.24 9.81 -23.47
CA LEU A 251 0.09 10.53 -24.73
C LEU A 251 0.16 12.04 -24.51
N SER A 252 1.23 12.66 -24.99
CA SER A 252 1.42 14.13 -24.95
C SER A 252 1.34 14.70 -23.54
N SER A 253 2.04 14.05 -22.59
CA SER A 253 2.05 14.41 -21.16
C SER A 253 3.49 14.48 -20.63
N THR A 254 3.69 15.25 -19.56
CA THR A 254 4.97 15.41 -18.86
C THR A 254 4.81 14.95 -17.43
N SER A 255 5.56 13.92 -17.03
CA SER A 255 5.52 13.39 -15.66
C SER A 255 6.86 13.51 -14.97
N ARG A 256 6.80 13.59 -13.64
CA ARG A 256 7.95 13.51 -12.75
C ARG A 256 7.87 12.21 -11.95
N LEU A 257 8.97 11.47 -11.92
CA LEU A 257 9.14 10.26 -11.12
C LEU A 257 10.25 10.50 -10.08
N THR A 258 9.89 10.41 -8.81
CA THR A 258 10.83 10.52 -7.69
C THR A 258 11.18 9.11 -7.18
N VAL A 259 12.47 8.82 -7.09
CA VAL A 259 13.02 7.53 -6.62
C VAL A 259 14.08 7.75 -5.52
N PRO A 260 14.28 6.78 -4.61
CA PRO A 260 15.41 6.81 -3.68
C PRO A 260 16.76 6.82 -4.41
N GLU A 261 17.74 7.55 -3.90
CA GLU A 261 19.10 7.61 -4.46
C GLU A 261 19.80 6.26 -4.56
N ASN A 262 19.45 5.32 -3.69
CA ASN A 262 20.01 3.98 -3.65
C ASN A 262 19.19 2.95 -4.45
N MET A 263 18.14 3.38 -5.16
CA MET A 263 17.35 2.50 -5.99
C MET A 263 18.07 2.26 -7.32
N GLU A 264 18.50 1.03 -7.55
CA GLU A 264 19.02 0.61 -8.86
C GLU A 264 17.86 0.28 -9.80
N PHE A 265 17.91 0.82 -11.01
CA PHE A 265 16.95 0.57 -12.07
C PHE A 265 17.58 0.80 -13.45
N PHE A 266 17.02 0.17 -14.47
CA PHE A 266 17.26 0.47 -15.87
C PHE A 266 16.09 1.26 -16.43
N ALA A 267 16.37 2.41 -17.05
CA ALA A 267 15.36 3.23 -17.71
C ALA A 267 15.26 2.89 -19.20
N VAL A 268 14.05 2.58 -19.66
CA VAL A 268 13.77 2.25 -21.05
C VAL A 268 12.83 3.29 -21.63
N LYS A 269 13.17 3.76 -22.82
CA LYS A 269 12.28 4.61 -23.61
C LYS A 269 11.79 3.86 -24.83
N LYS A 270 10.47 3.76 -24.99
CA LYS A 270 9.79 3.27 -26.19
C LYS A 270 8.83 4.32 -26.75
N GLY A 271 8.21 4.02 -27.89
CA GLY A 271 7.22 4.90 -28.52
C GLY A 271 7.83 6.00 -29.37
N ILE A 272 7.02 7.01 -29.72
CA ILE A 272 7.36 8.02 -30.75
C ILE A 272 7.49 9.40 -30.10
N GLY A 273 8.68 10.00 -30.22
CA GLY A 273 8.91 11.37 -29.75
C GLY A 273 8.92 11.52 -28.22
N ASN A 274 9.20 10.43 -27.50
CA ASN A 274 9.33 10.45 -26.06
C ASN A 274 10.74 10.90 -25.63
N HIS A 275 10.86 11.42 -24.41
CA HIS A 275 12.12 11.82 -23.80
C HIS A 275 12.15 11.46 -22.32
N ILE A 276 13.31 10.98 -21.84
CA ILE A 276 13.58 10.77 -20.42
C ILE A 276 14.70 11.73 -20.03
N TYR A 277 14.50 12.45 -18.93
CA TYR A 277 15.45 13.38 -18.33
C TYR A 277 15.77 12.93 -16.91
N TYR A 278 16.93 13.33 -16.41
CA TYR A 278 17.40 12.95 -15.08
C TYR A 278 17.71 14.20 -14.26
N GLU A 279 17.33 14.17 -12.98
CA GLU A 279 17.61 15.23 -12.02
C GLU A 279 18.17 14.64 -10.72
N LYS A 280 19.09 15.38 -10.10
CA LYS A 280 19.68 15.06 -8.79
C LYS A 280 20.02 16.36 -8.07
N GLU A 281 19.82 16.41 -6.75
CA GLU A 281 20.08 17.60 -5.91
C GLU A 281 19.41 18.90 -6.44
N GLY A 282 18.22 18.77 -7.06
CA GLY A 282 17.45 19.90 -7.59
C GLY A 282 17.98 20.49 -8.92
N GLY A 283 18.86 19.77 -9.63
CA GLY A 283 19.37 20.18 -10.94
C GLY A 283 19.44 19.01 -11.94
N THR A 284 19.69 19.34 -13.22
CA THR A 284 19.87 18.34 -14.28
C THR A 284 21.07 17.44 -14.01
N ALA A 285 20.91 16.15 -14.27
CA ALA A 285 21.94 15.13 -14.13
C ALA A 285 22.15 14.36 -15.44
N GLU A 286 23.28 13.67 -15.54
CA GLU A 286 23.46 12.60 -16.53
C GLU A 286 22.62 11.38 -16.15
N ASP A 287 22.43 10.47 -17.11
CA ASP A 287 21.73 9.20 -16.91
C ASP A 287 22.42 8.33 -15.84
N PHE A 288 21.78 8.26 -14.67
CA PHE A 288 22.20 7.47 -13.52
C PHE A 288 21.53 6.09 -13.43
N SER A 289 20.79 5.67 -14.46
CA SER A 289 20.27 4.30 -14.54
C SER A 289 21.39 3.30 -14.89
N VAL A 290 21.16 2.05 -14.50
CA VAL A 290 22.02 0.89 -14.77
C VAL A 290 22.25 0.77 -16.27
N LYS A 291 23.44 0.38 -16.72
CA LYS A 291 23.73 0.21 -18.15
C LYS A 291 23.18 -1.11 -18.68
N GLU A 292 22.82 -1.17 -19.96
CA GLU A 292 22.16 -2.33 -20.56
C GLU A 292 22.96 -3.63 -20.38
N GLU A 293 24.28 -3.54 -20.44
CA GLU A 293 25.23 -4.63 -20.21
C GLU A 293 25.33 -5.11 -18.74
N GLU A 294 24.85 -4.32 -17.78
CA GLU A 294 24.88 -4.59 -16.33
C GLU A 294 23.54 -5.13 -15.80
N ILE A 295 22.51 -5.19 -16.65
CA ILE A 295 21.18 -5.69 -16.27
C ILE A 295 21.25 -7.19 -15.95
N ASP A 296 20.65 -7.54 -14.81
CA ASP A 296 20.35 -8.92 -14.44
C ASP A 296 18.86 -9.10 -14.10
N ASP A 297 18.48 -10.33 -13.75
CA ASP A 297 17.09 -10.70 -13.43
C ASP A 297 16.52 -9.97 -12.19
N SER A 298 17.36 -9.29 -11.40
CA SER A 298 16.97 -8.55 -10.20
C SER A 298 16.89 -7.03 -10.41
N THR A 299 17.38 -6.54 -11.54
CA THR A 299 17.41 -5.11 -11.85
C THR A 299 15.99 -4.60 -12.10
N ASN A 300 15.58 -3.54 -11.38
CA ASN A 300 14.29 -2.92 -11.63
C ASN A 300 14.25 -2.27 -13.02
N MET A 301 13.06 -2.21 -13.63
CA MET A 301 12.87 -1.56 -14.92
C MET A 301 11.87 -0.42 -14.81
N ILE A 302 12.21 0.75 -15.34
CA ILE A 302 11.29 1.88 -15.51
C ILE A 302 11.15 2.14 -17.00
N GLU A 303 9.94 2.03 -17.54
CA GLU A 303 9.68 2.28 -18.95
C GLU A 303 8.79 3.52 -19.14
N LEU A 304 9.21 4.42 -20.03
CA LEU A 304 8.32 5.41 -20.64
C LEU A 304 7.91 4.93 -22.03
N ASN A 305 6.61 4.85 -22.28
CA ASN A 305 6.06 4.48 -23.57
C ASN A 305 4.86 5.37 -23.95
N GLY A 306 4.43 5.30 -25.21
CA GLY A 306 3.37 6.12 -25.80
C GLY A 306 3.89 7.10 -26.84
N MET A 307 3.42 8.35 -26.83
CA MET A 307 3.83 9.33 -27.85
C MET A 307 3.93 10.76 -27.33
N LYS A 308 5.00 11.44 -27.72
CA LYS A 308 5.27 12.85 -27.44
C LYS A 308 5.25 13.20 -25.95
N SER A 309 5.75 12.29 -25.12
CA SER A 309 5.71 12.41 -23.66
C SER A 309 7.10 12.58 -23.08
N GLU A 310 7.18 13.22 -21.92
CA GLU A 310 8.42 13.46 -21.18
C GLU A 310 8.32 12.83 -19.78
N LEU A 311 9.39 12.16 -19.36
CA LEU A 311 9.53 11.66 -17.99
C LEU A 311 10.80 12.25 -17.37
N ILE A 312 10.65 12.96 -16.26
CA ILE A 312 11.77 13.48 -15.46
C ILE A 312 11.96 12.54 -14.27
N ILE A 313 13.08 11.83 -14.22
CA ILE A 313 13.42 10.93 -13.11
C ILE A 313 14.35 11.66 -12.14
N GLU A 314 13.88 11.88 -10.93
CA GLU A 314 14.59 12.58 -9.86
C GLU A 314 14.99 11.61 -8.75
N ALA A 315 16.27 11.57 -8.42
CA ALA A 315 16.78 10.81 -7.28
C ALA A 315 16.87 11.69 -6.03
N VAL A 316 16.28 11.22 -4.92
CA VAL A 316 16.28 11.91 -3.61
C VAL A 316 16.69 10.97 -2.47
N PRO A 317 17.29 11.46 -1.36
CA PRO A 317 17.72 10.60 -0.26
C PRO A 317 16.58 9.83 0.41
N GLU A 318 15.45 10.49 0.66
CA GLU A 318 14.23 9.90 1.23
C GLU A 318 13.01 10.50 0.52
N PRO A 319 12.29 9.74 -0.33
CA PRO A 319 11.09 10.25 -0.99
C PRO A 319 9.97 10.47 0.03
N GLU A 320 9.33 11.64 -0.01
CA GLU A 320 8.21 11.97 0.87
C GLU A 320 6.90 11.30 0.38
N PHE A 321 6.25 10.53 1.27
CA PHE A 321 4.94 9.89 1.03
C PHE A 321 3.77 10.64 1.68
N GLU A 322 4.02 11.81 2.29
CA GLU A 322 2.95 12.57 2.93
C GLU A 322 1.98 13.16 1.89
N VAL A 323 0.69 13.09 2.24
CA VAL A 323 -0.46 13.69 1.54
C VAL A 323 -0.71 15.09 2.07
#